data_AF-A0A815RP22-F1
#
_entry.id   AF-A0A815RP22-F1
#
_cell.length_a   1.000
_cell.length_b   1.000
_cell.length_c   1.000
_cell.angle_alpha   90.00
_cell.angle_beta   90.00
_cell.angle_gamma   90.00
#
_symmetry.space_group_name_H-M   'P 1'
#
loop_
_entity.id
_entity.type
_entity.pdbx_description
1 polymer ?
#
loop_
_entity_poly.entity_id
_entity_poly.type
_entity_poly.pdbx_seq_one_letter_code
_entity_poly.pdbx_strand_id
1 'polypeptide(L)'
;MMSHRFYYYDYKAGQGHTYQACRHYFDKQLRIMPRVLMDVSEISLKTTIFGSIYESPILIATSACHCLAHVDGEVATARAATETQCIFTYNWTFSNIPEEYVLQTLGILSSIDAELAIKYGANGIIVRSTFNHGDRLIDTAPPAIECLEDVVNAVDGRAEVFVDTGIRSGTDVLKAFALGARAVLIGRPVLYGLACGGRDGVRRVLDILKRELVYDMACCGLTSIDQINKDILYKH
;
A
#
# COMPACT_ATOMS: atom_id res chain seq x y z
N MET A 1 7.61 22.98 18.97
CA MET A 1 8.25 21.72 19.44
C MET A 1 7.37 20.56 18.97
N MET A 2 7.83 19.68 18.09
CA MET A 2 7.04 18.51 17.67
C MET A 2 6.85 17.57 18.87
N SER A 3 5.66 17.00 19.03
CA SER A 3 5.40 16.06 20.13
C SER A 3 6.19 14.76 19.91
N HIS A 4 6.65 14.12 20.99
CA HIS A 4 7.33 12.82 20.92
C HIS A 4 6.51 11.74 20.19
N ARG A 5 5.17 11.86 20.23
CA ARG A 5 4.23 10.98 19.54
C ARG A 5 4.28 11.16 18.02
N PHE A 6 4.38 12.41 17.54
CA PHE A 6 4.52 12.68 16.11
C PHE A 6 5.85 12.13 15.58
N TYR A 7 6.94 12.32 16.33
CA TYR A 7 8.25 11.77 15.97
C TYR A 7 8.21 10.25 15.81
N TYR A 8 7.50 9.54 16.70
CA TYR A 8 7.35 8.09 16.59
C TYR A 8 6.77 7.70 15.23
N TYR A 9 5.72 8.36 14.72
CA TYR A 9 5.11 7.99 13.44
C TYR A 9 5.88 8.51 12.21
N ASP A 10 6.42 9.72 12.29
CA ASP A 10 7.12 10.35 11.16
C ASP A 10 8.61 9.97 11.08
N TYR A 11 9.14 9.21 12.05
CA TYR A 11 10.53 8.75 12.03
C TYR A 11 10.89 8.03 10.71
N LYS A 12 12.13 8.26 10.28
CA LYS A 12 12.78 7.76 9.07
C LYS A 12 14.16 7.26 9.51
N ALA A 13 14.59 6.10 9.04
CA ALA A 13 15.91 5.60 9.40
C ALA A 13 17.02 6.50 8.83
N GLY A 14 18.15 6.57 9.53
CA GLY A 14 19.34 7.28 9.04
C GLY A 14 19.06 8.75 8.70
N GLN A 15 19.43 9.14 7.48
CA GLN A 15 19.19 10.47 6.92
C GLN A 15 17.88 10.53 6.11
N GLY A 16 17.11 9.44 6.07
CA GLY A 16 15.85 9.34 5.35
C GLY A 16 16.03 9.28 3.83
N HIS A 17 17.16 8.77 3.34
CA HIS A 17 17.41 8.61 1.91
C HIS A 17 16.41 7.68 1.26
N THR A 18 16.07 6.54 1.90
CA THR A 18 15.07 5.61 1.34
C THR A 18 13.69 6.24 1.24
N TYR A 19 13.29 7.06 2.22
CA TYR A 19 12.04 7.82 2.17
C TYR A 19 11.99 8.78 0.98
N GLN A 20 13.07 9.56 0.82
CA GLN A 20 13.19 10.56 -0.24
C GLN A 20 13.26 9.90 -1.61
N ALA A 21 14.03 8.82 -1.74
CA ALA A 21 14.14 8.03 -2.96
C ALA A 21 12.78 7.44 -3.36
N CYS A 22 12.00 6.95 -2.40
CA CYS A 22 10.67 6.43 -2.66
C CYS A 22 9.75 7.49 -3.27
N ARG A 23 9.71 8.70 -2.70
CA ARG A 23 8.95 9.81 -3.30
C ARG A 23 9.49 10.21 -4.66
N HIS A 24 10.81 10.32 -4.80
CA HIS A 24 11.44 10.64 -6.07
C HIS A 24 11.06 9.64 -7.17
N TYR A 25 11.03 8.34 -6.85
CA TYR A 25 10.70 7.29 -7.82
C TYR A 25 9.25 7.42 -8.33
N PHE A 26 8.27 7.55 -7.41
CA PHE A 26 6.88 7.83 -7.78
C PHE A 26 6.75 9.12 -8.59
N ASP A 27 7.41 10.21 -8.18
CA ASP A 27 7.16 11.54 -8.74
C ASP A 27 7.93 11.81 -10.05
N LYS A 28 9.09 11.17 -10.25
CA LYS A 28 10.03 11.51 -11.33
C LYS A 28 10.35 10.37 -12.29
N GLN A 29 10.37 9.12 -11.81
CA GLN A 29 10.74 7.96 -12.62
C GLN A 29 9.50 7.32 -13.27
N LEU A 30 8.40 7.24 -12.53
CA LEU A 30 7.14 6.69 -13.03
C LEU A 30 6.19 7.81 -13.49
N ARG A 31 6.15 8.04 -14.81
CA ARG A 31 5.20 8.96 -15.46
C ARG A 31 4.03 8.19 -16.04
N ILE A 32 2.81 8.71 -15.86
CA ILE A 32 1.59 8.14 -16.43
C ILE A 32 1.30 8.82 -17.77
N MET A 33 0.82 8.05 -18.75
CA MET A 33 0.35 8.53 -20.05
C MET A 33 -1.19 8.54 -20.08
N PRO A 34 -1.84 9.71 -20.01
CA PRO A 34 -3.31 9.81 -20.04
C PRO A 34 -3.91 9.29 -21.35
N ARG A 35 -5.18 8.87 -21.31
CA ARG A 35 -5.93 8.42 -22.49
C ARG A 35 -7.25 9.16 -22.55
N VAL A 36 -7.47 9.82 -23.68
CA VAL A 36 -8.71 10.57 -23.97
C VAL A 36 -9.62 9.76 -24.90
N LEU A 37 -10.88 10.19 -25.03
CA LEU A 37 -11.90 9.58 -25.91
C LEU A 37 -12.31 8.14 -25.54
N MET A 38 -12.17 7.78 -24.26
CA MET A 38 -12.63 6.51 -23.70
C MET A 38 -13.92 6.73 -22.90
N ASP A 39 -14.85 5.77 -22.96
CA ASP A 39 -16.04 5.78 -22.10
C ASP A 39 -15.66 5.35 -20.68
N VAL A 40 -15.83 6.27 -19.74
CA VAL A 40 -15.53 6.11 -18.31
C VAL A 40 -16.74 6.50 -17.45
N SER A 41 -17.94 6.35 -18.00
CA SER A 41 -19.21 6.66 -17.31
C SER A 41 -19.41 5.83 -16.03
N GLU A 42 -18.89 4.61 -16.00
CA GLU A 42 -18.89 3.74 -14.82
C GLU A 42 -17.47 3.20 -14.56
N ILE A 43 -16.97 3.41 -13.34
CA ILE A 43 -15.64 2.95 -12.91
C ILE A 43 -15.80 2.09 -11.66
N SER A 44 -15.24 0.89 -11.70
CA SER A 44 -15.22 -0.05 -10.59
C SER A 44 -13.82 -0.16 -9.99
N LEU A 45 -13.75 0.00 -8.67
CA LEU A 45 -12.54 -0.29 -7.89
C LEU A 45 -12.49 -1.75 -7.38
N LYS A 46 -13.45 -2.59 -7.77
CA LYS A 46 -13.51 -3.97 -7.27
C LYS A 46 -12.28 -4.74 -7.71
N THR A 47 -11.75 -5.56 -6.80
CA THR A 47 -10.62 -6.47 -7.07
C THR A 47 -10.86 -7.78 -6.32
N THR A 48 -10.16 -8.83 -6.71
CA THR A 48 -10.24 -10.14 -6.05
C THR A 48 -8.93 -10.43 -5.33
N ILE A 49 -8.95 -10.62 -4.02
CA ILE A 49 -7.76 -10.94 -3.21
C ILE A 49 -8.00 -12.32 -2.59
N PHE A 50 -7.11 -13.28 -2.86
CA PHE A 50 -7.23 -14.70 -2.47
C PHE A 50 -8.60 -15.31 -2.80
N GLY A 51 -9.11 -15.01 -4.00
CA GLY A 51 -10.40 -15.53 -4.47
C GLY A 51 -11.65 -14.84 -3.88
N SER A 52 -11.49 -13.87 -2.97
CA SER A 52 -12.59 -13.09 -2.41
C SER A 52 -12.68 -11.70 -3.06
N ILE A 53 -13.89 -11.23 -3.37
CA ILE A 53 -14.11 -9.92 -3.98
C ILE A 53 -14.10 -8.84 -2.90
N TYR A 54 -13.32 -7.79 -3.14
CA TYR A 54 -13.23 -6.58 -2.31
C TYR A 54 -13.61 -5.35 -3.11
N GLU A 55 -14.18 -4.34 -2.45
CA GLU A 55 -14.67 -3.12 -3.07
C GLU A 55 -13.56 -2.11 -3.41
N SER A 56 -12.34 -2.33 -2.94
CA SER A 56 -11.20 -1.47 -3.21
C SER A 56 -9.88 -2.22 -3.04
N PRO A 57 -8.85 -1.91 -3.86
CA PRO A 57 -7.51 -2.47 -3.69
C PRO A 57 -6.65 -1.75 -2.63
N ILE A 58 -7.21 -0.78 -1.93
CA ILE A 58 -6.49 0.01 -0.92
C ILE A 58 -6.70 -0.66 0.43
N LEU A 59 -5.61 -1.16 1.01
CA LEU A 59 -5.58 -1.83 2.30
C LEU A 59 -4.85 -0.96 3.33
N ILE A 60 -5.09 -1.21 4.61
CA ILE A 60 -4.38 -0.53 5.70
C ILE A 60 -3.16 -1.36 6.08
N ALA A 61 -1.98 -0.74 6.03
CA ALA A 61 -0.72 -1.36 6.41
C ALA A 61 -0.65 -1.60 7.92
N THR A 62 -0.03 -2.73 8.30
CA THR A 62 0.31 -3.02 9.69
C THR A 62 1.07 -1.85 10.32
N SER A 63 0.50 -1.30 11.39
CA SER A 63 1.10 -0.22 12.17
C SER A 63 0.90 -0.52 13.65
N ALA A 64 1.88 -0.19 14.49
CA ALA A 64 1.82 -0.41 15.93
C ALA A 64 1.39 0.86 16.66
N CYS A 65 0.92 0.67 17.89
CA CYS A 65 0.72 1.73 18.87
C CYS A 65 -0.25 2.82 18.39
N HIS A 66 -1.40 2.47 17.80
CA HIS A 66 -2.39 3.45 17.33
C HIS A 66 -2.93 4.32 18.48
N CYS A 67 -2.88 3.81 19.71
CA CYS A 67 -3.19 4.56 20.94
C CYS A 67 -2.31 5.81 21.16
N LEU A 68 -1.14 5.90 20.51
CA LEU A 68 -0.33 7.13 20.51
C LEU A 68 -0.97 8.24 19.65
N ALA A 69 -1.73 7.88 18.63
CA ALA A 69 -2.47 8.82 17.77
C ALA A 69 -3.83 9.18 18.35
N HIS A 70 -4.61 8.19 18.81
CA HIS A 70 -5.97 8.39 19.33
C HIS A 70 -6.30 7.36 20.40
N VAL A 71 -7.08 7.73 21.43
CA VAL A 71 -7.42 6.84 22.56
C VAL A 71 -8.06 5.52 22.13
N ASP A 72 -8.91 5.55 21.09
CA ASP A 72 -9.56 4.37 20.53
C ASP A 72 -8.64 3.46 19.69
N GLY A 73 -7.43 3.93 19.37
CA GLY A 73 -6.37 3.16 18.72
C GLY A 73 -6.80 2.31 17.54
N GLU A 74 -6.38 1.04 17.58
CA GLU A 74 -6.60 0.04 16.55
C GLU A 74 -8.09 -0.28 16.35
N VAL A 75 -8.92 -0.14 17.40
CA VAL A 75 -10.37 -0.36 17.31
C VAL A 75 -11.01 0.67 16.40
N ALA A 76 -10.62 1.95 16.50
CA ALA A 76 -11.10 2.99 15.59
C ALA A 76 -10.65 2.73 14.15
N THR A 77 -9.41 2.30 13.93
CA THR A 77 -8.91 1.96 12.60
C THR A 77 -9.65 0.75 12.01
N ALA A 78 -9.87 -0.31 12.79
CA ALA A 78 -10.58 -1.50 12.36
C ALA A 78 -12.03 -1.19 11.97
N ARG A 79 -12.74 -0.38 12.78
CA ARG A 79 -14.10 0.07 12.46
C ARG A 79 -14.14 0.87 11.15
N ALA A 80 -13.21 1.82 10.97
CA ALA A 80 -13.12 2.57 9.74
C ALA A 80 -12.84 1.65 8.54
N ALA A 81 -11.94 0.66 8.68
CA ALA A 81 -11.64 -0.31 7.65
C ALA A 81 -12.87 -1.12 7.25
N THR A 82 -13.68 -1.58 8.21
CA THR A 82 -14.96 -2.27 7.95
C THR A 82 -15.95 -1.36 7.22
N GLU A 83 -16.11 -0.11 7.66
CA GLU A 83 -17.01 0.87 7.03
C GLU A 83 -16.61 1.20 5.59
N THR A 84 -15.31 1.23 5.31
CA THR A 84 -14.78 1.46 3.95
C THR A 84 -14.55 0.17 3.19
N GLN A 85 -14.89 -1.01 3.73
CA GLN A 85 -14.65 -2.31 3.11
C GLN A 85 -13.19 -2.51 2.66
N CYS A 86 -12.25 -2.04 3.47
CA CYS A 86 -10.81 -2.19 3.29
C CYS A 86 -10.28 -3.28 4.24
N ILE A 87 -9.26 -4.03 3.81
CA ILE A 87 -8.60 -5.01 4.67
C ILE A 87 -7.68 -4.26 5.65
N PHE A 88 -7.81 -4.56 6.94
CA PHE A 88 -6.88 -4.11 7.97
C PHE A 88 -5.90 -5.24 8.26
N THR A 89 -4.62 -5.02 7.95
CA THR A 89 -3.55 -5.95 8.33
C THR A 89 -3.08 -5.62 9.74
N TYR A 90 -3.02 -6.64 10.61
CA TYR A 90 -2.70 -6.47 12.04
C TYR A 90 -1.24 -6.81 12.36
N ASN A 91 -0.67 -6.16 13.38
CA ASN A 91 0.70 -6.40 13.79
C ASN A 91 0.79 -7.56 14.81
N TRP A 92 1.58 -8.58 14.50
CA TRP A 92 1.78 -9.75 15.36
C TRP A 92 2.49 -9.46 16.70
N THR A 93 3.26 -8.37 16.81
CA THR A 93 4.10 -8.08 18.00
C THR A 93 3.31 -7.82 19.29
N PHE A 94 1.97 -7.65 19.24
CA PHE A 94 1.18 -7.25 20.41
C PHE A 94 -0.14 -8.04 20.63
N SER A 95 -0.38 -9.23 20.05
CA SER A 95 -1.65 -9.95 20.32
C SER A 95 -1.64 -11.48 20.21
N ASN A 96 -2.53 -12.10 20.99
CA ASN A 96 -2.87 -13.53 21.00
C ASN A 96 -3.98 -13.86 19.96
N ILE A 97 -3.71 -13.74 18.65
CA ILE A 97 -4.70 -14.05 17.59
C ILE A 97 -4.37 -15.41 16.94
N PRO A 98 -5.36 -16.26 16.59
CA PRO A 98 -5.15 -17.53 15.90
C PRO A 98 -4.41 -17.38 14.55
N GLU A 99 -3.52 -18.32 14.24
CA GLU A 99 -2.63 -18.33 13.06
C GLU A 99 -3.36 -18.29 11.71
N GLU A 100 -4.63 -18.70 11.68
CA GLU A 100 -5.44 -18.88 10.47
C GLU A 100 -5.78 -17.58 9.71
N TYR A 101 -5.57 -16.40 10.31
CA TYR A 101 -5.78 -15.08 9.67
C TYR A 101 -4.49 -14.27 9.48
N VAL A 102 -3.31 -14.89 9.66
CA VAL A 102 -2.03 -14.17 9.61
C VAL A 102 -1.50 -14.15 8.18
N LEU A 103 -1.65 -13.01 7.50
CA LEU A 103 -0.80 -12.67 6.37
C LEU A 103 0.57 -12.28 6.95
N GLN A 104 1.55 -13.19 6.92
CA GLN A 104 2.87 -12.90 7.49
C GLN A 104 3.53 -11.76 6.71
N THR A 105 3.61 -10.59 7.34
CA THR A 105 4.13 -9.36 6.75
C THR A 105 5.65 -9.33 6.79
N LEU A 106 6.31 -10.31 6.17
CA LEU A 106 7.73 -10.22 5.90
C LEU A 106 7.88 -9.24 4.72
N GLY A 107 8.46 -8.08 4.97
CA GLY A 107 8.72 -7.10 3.90
C GLY A 107 9.80 -7.67 2.98
N ILE A 108 9.45 -7.94 1.73
CA ILE A 108 10.35 -8.50 0.71
C ILE A 108 10.76 -7.37 -0.24
N LEU A 109 12.04 -7.28 -0.56
CA LEU A 109 12.55 -6.35 -1.58
C LEU A 109 13.27 -7.05 -2.72
N SER A 110 13.87 -8.21 -2.46
CA SER A 110 14.63 -8.92 -3.48
C SER A 110 13.78 -10.02 -4.11
N SER A 111 14.02 -10.27 -5.40
CA SER A 111 13.51 -11.44 -6.10
C SER A 111 13.93 -12.75 -5.43
N ILE A 112 15.15 -12.80 -4.88
CA ILE A 112 15.69 -13.98 -4.17
C ILE A 112 14.84 -14.31 -2.94
N ASP A 113 14.51 -13.31 -2.12
CA ASP A 113 13.66 -13.51 -0.94
C ASP A 113 12.22 -13.86 -1.34
N ALA A 114 11.72 -13.31 -2.46
CA ALA A 114 10.42 -13.69 -3.02
C ALA A 114 10.39 -15.17 -3.42
N GLU A 115 11.40 -15.65 -4.16
CA GLU A 115 11.53 -17.05 -4.54
C GLU A 115 11.62 -17.97 -3.32
N LEU A 116 12.37 -17.57 -2.28
CA LEU A 116 12.43 -18.31 -1.03
C LEU A 116 11.06 -18.36 -0.34
N ALA A 117 10.34 -17.24 -0.27
CA ALA A 117 9.00 -17.20 0.30
C ALA A 117 8.04 -18.16 -0.43
N ILE A 118 8.06 -18.16 -1.76
CA ILE A 118 7.28 -19.11 -2.57
C ILE A 118 7.71 -20.55 -2.29
N LYS A 119 9.03 -20.83 -2.22
CA LYS A 119 9.56 -22.15 -1.89
C LYS A 119 9.06 -22.66 -0.53
N TYR A 120 8.84 -21.76 0.43
CA TYR A 120 8.30 -22.08 1.75
C TYR A 120 6.76 -22.03 1.83
N GLY A 121 6.07 -21.85 0.70
CA GLY A 121 4.60 -21.94 0.62
C GLY A 121 3.85 -20.62 0.85
N ALA A 122 4.52 -19.48 0.74
CA ALA A 122 3.83 -18.19 0.78
C ALA A 122 2.85 -18.07 -0.40
N ASN A 123 1.59 -17.73 -0.10
CA ASN A 123 0.56 -17.47 -1.10
C ASN A 123 0.38 -15.96 -1.37
N GLY A 124 1.00 -15.10 -0.56
CA GLY A 124 1.00 -13.64 -0.70
C GLY A 124 2.34 -13.04 -0.27
N ILE A 125 2.79 -12.00 -0.98
CA ILE A 125 4.06 -11.31 -0.74
C ILE A 125 3.81 -9.80 -0.64
N ILE A 126 4.37 -9.15 0.38
CA ILE A 126 4.31 -7.69 0.52
C ILE A 126 5.68 -7.09 0.18
N VAL A 127 5.74 -6.32 -0.88
CA VAL A 127 6.93 -5.52 -1.24
C VAL A 127 6.97 -4.26 -0.38
N ARG A 128 8.04 -4.09 0.40
CA ARG A 128 8.16 -3.01 1.40
C ARG A 128 9.63 -2.67 1.66
N SER A 129 9.97 -1.37 1.70
CA SER A 129 11.35 -0.87 1.85
C SER A 129 12.08 -1.31 3.12
N THR A 130 11.37 -1.82 4.13
CA THR A 130 11.99 -2.52 5.26
C THR A 130 11.02 -3.53 5.89
N PHE A 131 11.59 -4.55 6.53
CA PHE A 131 10.88 -5.51 7.37
C PHE A 131 9.97 -4.80 8.39
N ASN A 132 8.66 -5.05 8.36
CA ASN A 132 7.65 -4.51 9.29
C ASN A 132 7.49 -2.96 9.38
N HIS A 133 8.35 -2.12 8.78
CA HIS A 133 8.35 -0.69 9.12
C HIS A 133 8.76 0.27 7.99
N GLY A 134 8.10 0.27 6.82
CA GLY A 134 8.30 1.31 5.80
C GLY A 134 9.78 1.67 5.56
N ASP A 135 10.15 2.95 5.62
CA ASP A 135 11.52 3.48 5.50
C ASP A 135 12.23 3.66 6.87
N ARG A 136 11.91 2.84 7.88
CA ARG A 136 12.28 3.08 9.29
C ARG A 136 13.30 2.12 9.90
N LEU A 137 13.74 1.08 9.20
CA LEU A 137 14.81 0.19 9.68
C LEU A 137 16.17 0.54 9.06
N ILE A 138 16.39 0.11 7.81
CA ILE A 138 17.63 0.30 7.09
C ILE A 138 17.43 1.49 6.16
N ASP A 139 18.22 2.55 6.36
CA ASP A 139 18.32 3.64 5.40
C ASP A 139 19.23 3.23 4.23
N THR A 140 19.09 3.91 3.10
CA THR A 140 19.77 3.61 1.82
C THR A 140 19.39 2.29 1.15
N ALA A 141 18.40 1.57 1.67
CA ALA A 141 17.73 0.49 0.96
C ALA A 141 16.93 1.04 -0.25
N PRO A 142 16.74 0.23 -1.31
CA PRO A 142 15.96 0.66 -2.45
C PRO A 142 14.47 0.92 -2.08
N PRO A 143 13.80 1.86 -2.75
CA PRO A 143 12.37 2.02 -2.68
C PRO A 143 11.58 0.75 -3.03
N ALA A 144 10.53 0.46 -2.27
CA ALA A 144 9.67 -0.71 -2.50
C ALA A 144 9.10 -0.75 -3.94
N ILE A 145 8.69 0.42 -4.44
CA ILE A 145 8.13 0.55 -5.78
C ILE A 145 9.16 0.28 -6.89
N GLU A 146 10.44 0.55 -6.63
CA GLU A 146 11.54 0.26 -7.57
C GLU A 146 11.77 -1.25 -7.68
N CYS A 147 11.63 -1.96 -6.56
CA CYS A 147 11.80 -3.42 -6.51
C CYS A 147 10.55 -4.21 -6.91
N LEU A 148 9.39 -3.55 -7.05
CA LEU A 148 8.11 -4.23 -7.20
C LEU A 148 8.06 -5.13 -8.44
N GLU A 149 8.57 -4.65 -9.57
CA GLU A 149 8.51 -5.40 -10.82
C GLU A 149 9.35 -6.67 -10.78
N ASP A 150 10.59 -6.59 -10.25
CA ASP A 150 11.46 -7.76 -10.04
C ASP A 150 10.82 -8.76 -9.07
N VAL A 151 10.19 -8.22 -8.03
CA VAL A 151 9.15 -8.81 -7.16
C VAL A 151 8.22 -9.76 -7.92
N VAL A 152 7.35 -9.12 -8.68
CA VAL A 152 6.25 -9.73 -9.43
C VAL A 152 6.78 -10.78 -10.42
N ASN A 153 7.86 -10.46 -11.13
CA ASN A 153 8.47 -11.37 -12.10
C ASN A 153 9.00 -12.65 -11.43
N ALA A 154 9.65 -12.52 -10.27
CA ALA A 154 10.17 -13.67 -9.52
C ALA A 154 9.04 -14.55 -8.95
N VAL A 155 7.92 -13.95 -8.55
CA VAL A 155 6.75 -14.68 -8.06
C VAL A 155 6.07 -15.47 -9.17
N ASP A 156 6.03 -14.93 -10.39
CA ASP A 156 5.51 -15.61 -11.59
C ASP A 156 4.08 -16.17 -11.39
N GLY A 157 3.21 -15.34 -10.79
CA GLY A 157 1.80 -15.69 -10.53
C GLY A 157 1.56 -16.77 -9.46
N ARG A 158 2.60 -17.28 -8.80
CA ARG A 158 2.48 -18.31 -7.75
C ARG A 158 1.93 -17.78 -6.42
N ALA A 159 1.96 -16.47 -6.24
CA ALA A 159 1.38 -15.76 -5.11
C ALA A 159 0.84 -14.39 -5.55
N GLU A 160 -0.07 -13.81 -4.77
CA GLU A 160 -0.47 -12.42 -4.94
C GLU A 160 0.61 -11.48 -4.39
N VAL A 161 0.96 -10.44 -5.14
CA VAL A 161 1.97 -9.46 -4.73
C VAL A 161 1.29 -8.15 -4.33
N PHE A 162 1.57 -7.67 -3.13
CA PHE A 162 1.09 -6.39 -2.62
C PHE A 162 2.27 -5.44 -2.47
N VAL A 163 2.02 -4.13 -2.43
CA VAL A 163 3.07 -3.15 -2.15
C VAL A 163 2.65 -2.15 -1.09
N ASP A 164 3.58 -1.82 -0.21
CA ASP A 164 3.47 -0.75 0.78
C ASP A 164 4.62 0.24 0.58
N THR A 165 4.61 1.33 1.33
CA THR A 165 5.61 2.39 1.42
C THR A 165 5.42 3.43 0.32
N GLY A 166 5.24 4.68 0.74
CA GLY A 166 5.24 5.83 -0.17
C GLY A 166 3.93 6.16 -0.88
N ILE A 167 2.91 5.30 -0.88
CA ILE A 167 1.60 5.55 -1.52
C ILE A 167 0.88 6.74 -0.86
N ARG A 168 0.61 7.82 -1.60
CA ARG A 168 -0.05 9.03 -1.09
C ARG A 168 -1.16 9.57 -1.99
N SER A 169 -1.25 9.14 -3.25
CA SER A 169 -2.28 9.59 -4.18
C SER A 169 -2.82 8.47 -5.08
N GLY A 170 -3.93 8.73 -5.78
CA GLY A 170 -4.50 7.82 -6.79
C GLY A 170 -3.48 7.39 -7.84
N THR A 171 -2.67 8.32 -8.35
CA THR A 171 -1.60 8.03 -9.32
C THR A 171 -0.53 7.09 -8.78
N ASP A 172 -0.24 7.12 -7.46
CA ASP A 172 0.71 6.19 -6.85
C ASP A 172 0.14 4.76 -6.90
N VAL A 173 -1.16 4.61 -6.67
CA VAL A 173 -1.86 3.32 -6.80
C VAL A 173 -1.84 2.83 -8.25
N LEU A 174 -2.16 3.69 -9.22
CA LEU A 174 -2.10 3.32 -10.65
C LEU A 174 -0.71 2.80 -11.04
N LYS A 175 0.35 3.46 -10.60
CA LYS A 175 1.74 3.06 -10.87
C LYS A 175 2.07 1.71 -10.25
N ALA A 176 1.67 1.48 -9.01
CA ALA A 176 1.85 0.18 -8.35
C ALA A 176 1.13 -0.95 -9.10
N PHE A 177 -0.11 -0.72 -9.52
CA PHE A 177 -0.89 -1.69 -10.30
C PHE A 177 -0.26 -1.94 -11.68
N ALA A 178 0.22 -0.89 -12.35
CA ALA A 178 0.88 -1.03 -13.64
C ALA A 178 2.16 -1.89 -13.55
N LEU A 179 2.83 -1.88 -12.41
CA LEU A 179 3.99 -2.72 -12.12
C LEU A 179 3.63 -4.14 -11.61
N GLY A 180 2.35 -4.46 -11.47
CA GLY A 180 1.86 -5.81 -11.15
C GLY A 180 1.43 -6.05 -9.71
N ALA A 181 1.29 -5.00 -8.88
CA ALA A 181 0.68 -5.16 -7.56
C ALA A 181 -0.81 -5.55 -7.67
N ARG A 182 -1.26 -6.44 -6.79
CA ARG A 182 -2.65 -6.86 -6.63
C ARG A 182 -3.46 -5.93 -5.72
N ALA A 183 -2.79 -5.30 -4.76
CA ALA A 183 -3.33 -4.28 -3.88
C ALA A 183 -2.19 -3.44 -3.28
N VAL A 184 -2.55 -2.27 -2.77
CA VAL A 184 -1.60 -1.36 -2.12
C VAL A 184 -1.95 -1.21 -0.65
N LEU A 185 -0.94 -1.02 0.20
CA LEU A 185 -1.13 -0.76 1.62
C LEU A 185 -0.74 0.69 1.95
N ILE A 186 -1.48 1.30 2.88
CA ILE A 186 -1.17 2.64 3.40
C ILE A 186 -0.96 2.63 4.92
N GLY A 187 0.17 3.18 5.37
CA GLY A 187 0.54 3.28 6.80
C GLY A 187 0.34 4.68 7.37
N ARG A 188 1.37 5.54 7.31
CA ARG A 188 1.38 6.88 7.93
C ARG A 188 0.11 7.73 7.68
N PRO A 189 -0.46 7.80 6.46
CA PRO A 189 -1.69 8.57 6.24
C PRO A 189 -2.85 8.13 7.13
N VAL A 190 -2.99 6.83 7.41
CA VAL A 190 -4.03 6.30 8.30
C VAL A 190 -3.81 6.76 9.74
N LEU A 191 -2.55 6.72 10.21
CA LEU A 191 -2.19 7.18 11.55
C LEU A 191 -2.40 8.69 11.71
N TYR A 192 -2.13 9.47 10.66
CA TYR A 192 -2.39 10.91 10.64
C TYR A 192 -3.89 11.20 10.65
N GLY A 193 -4.68 10.49 9.84
CA GLY A 193 -6.14 10.58 9.87
C GLY A 193 -6.69 10.23 11.26
N LEU A 194 -6.19 9.15 11.87
CA LEU A 194 -6.56 8.73 13.21
C LEU A 194 -6.26 9.81 14.25
N ALA A 195 -5.07 10.44 14.19
CA ALA A 195 -4.70 11.53 15.09
C ALA A 195 -5.57 12.78 14.91
N CYS A 196 -5.99 13.08 13.67
CA CYS A 196 -6.77 14.29 13.37
C CYS A 196 -8.27 14.16 13.68
N GLY A 197 -8.84 12.95 13.63
CA GLY A 197 -10.30 12.79 13.75
C GLY A 197 -10.76 11.39 14.15
N GLY A 198 -9.91 10.62 14.81
CA GLY A 198 -10.23 9.25 15.22
C GLY A 198 -10.65 8.39 14.02
N ARG A 199 -11.69 7.58 14.22
CA ARG A 199 -12.28 6.73 13.17
C ARG A 199 -12.65 7.52 11.91
N ASP A 200 -13.31 8.67 12.07
CA ASP A 200 -13.81 9.44 10.93
C ASP A 200 -12.68 10.07 10.12
N GLY A 201 -11.54 10.36 10.76
CA GLY A 201 -10.33 10.79 10.09
C GLY A 201 -9.69 9.68 9.26
N VAL A 202 -9.64 8.45 9.77
CA VAL A 202 -9.19 7.26 9.00
C VAL A 202 -10.09 7.04 7.79
N ARG A 203 -11.41 7.03 7.99
CA ARG A 203 -12.40 6.89 6.91
C ARG A 203 -12.19 7.95 5.83
N ARG A 204 -12.01 9.22 6.23
CA ARG A 204 -11.77 10.33 5.29
C ARG A 204 -10.51 10.14 4.46
N VAL A 205 -9.41 9.67 5.03
CA VAL A 205 -8.16 9.37 4.29
C VAL A 205 -8.41 8.31 3.22
N LEU A 206 -9.10 7.22 3.57
CA LEU A 206 -9.43 6.15 2.63
C LEU A 206 -10.37 6.64 1.52
N ASP A 207 -11.41 7.40 1.86
CA ASP A 207 -12.35 7.98 0.91
C ASP A 207 -11.67 8.93 -0.09
N ILE A 208 -10.73 9.76 0.38
CA ILE A 208 -9.94 10.66 -0.48
C ILE A 208 -9.13 9.84 -1.48
N LEU A 209 -8.37 8.86 -1.02
CA LEU A 209 -7.50 8.07 -1.88
C LEU A 209 -8.30 7.27 -2.92
N LYS A 210 -9.46 6.73 -2.55
CA LYS A 210 -10.38 6.06 -3.48
C LYS A 210 -10.92 7.01 -4.55
N ARG A 211 -11.32 8.22 -4.17
CA ARG A 211 -11.82 9.23 -5.12
C ARG A 211 -10.74 9.69 -6.08
N GLU A 212 -9.53 9.90 -5.59
CA GLU A 212 -8.38 10.21 -6.44
C GLU A 212 -8.11 9.06 -7.42
N LEU A 213 -8.12 7.81 -6.95
CA LEU A 213 -7.94 6.65 -7.83
C LEU A 213 -9.01 6.57 -8.93
N VAL A 214 -10.29 6.77 -8.60
CA VAL A 214 -11.37 6.81 -9.62
C VAL A 214 -11.13 7.92 -10.63
N TYR A 215 -10.75 9.12 -10.16
CA TYR A 215 -10.48 10.26 -11.02
C TYR A 215 -9.28 10.01 -11.95
N ASP A 216 -8.20 9.44 -11.43
CA ASP A 216 -6.99 9.16 -12.19
C ASP A 216 -7.21 8.00 -13.18
N MET A 217 -7.98 6.98 -12.81
CA MET A 217 -8.45 5.93 -13.72
C MET A 217 -9.25 6.51 -14.87
N ALA A 218 -10.18 7.43 -14.59
CA ALA A 218 -10.96 8.11 -15.62
C ALA A 218 -10.06 8.86 -16.60
N CYS A 219 -9.04 9.58 -16.09
CA CYS A 219 -8.06 10.29 -16.92
C CYS A 219 -7.15 9.36 -17.75
N CYS A 220 -7.03 8.10 -17.34
CA CYS A 220 -6.33 7.05 -18.07
C CYS A 220 -7.25 6.21 -18.95
N GLY A 221 -8.55 6.53 -19.02
CA GLY A 221 -9.53 5.78 -19.81
C GLY A 221 -9.79 4.37 -19.28
N LEU A 222 -9.67 4.16 -17.97
CA LEU A 222 -9.80 2.86 -17.32
C LEU A 222 -11.11 2.79 -16.53
N THR A 223 -11.84 1.69 -16.69
CA THR A 223 -13.10 1.42 -15.98
C THR A 223 -13.01 0.31 -14.95
N SER A 224 -11.91 -0.44 -14.94
CA SER A 224 -11.64 -1.49 -13.96
C SER A 224 -10.17 -1.52 -13.56
N ILE A 225 -9.90 -1.90 -12.30
CA ILE A 225 -8.56 -2.11 -11.76
C ILE A 225 -7.77 -3.14 -12.58
N ASP A 226 -8.43 -4.19 -13.06
CA ASP A 226 -7.77 -5.25 -13.85
C ASP A 226 -7.33 -4.79 -15.25
N GLN A 227 -7.74 -3.59 -15.71
CA GLN A 227 -7.26 -2.99 -16.96
C GLN A 227 -5.90 -2.30 -16.79
N ILE A 228 -5.50 -1.99 -15.55
CA ILE A 228 -4.24 -1.28 -15.29
C ILE A 228 -3.07 -2.21 -15.61
N ASN A 229 -2.20 -1.77 -16.52
CA ASN A 229 -0.99 -2.48 -16.90
C ASN A 229 0.10 -1.49 -17.33
N LYS A 230 1.30 -1.97 -17.69
CA LYS A 230 2.45 -1.13 -18.05
C LYS A 230 2.21 -0.15 -19.20
N ASP A 231 1.18 -0.33 -20.03
CA ASP A 231 0.89 0.59 -21.14
C ASP A 231 0.35 1.95 -20.67
N ILE A 232 -0.07 2.08 -19.40
CA ILE A 232 -0.39 3.38 -18.81
C ILE A 232 0.86 4.16 -18.39
N LEU A 233 2.03 3.52 -18.35
CA LEU A 233 3.29 4.17 -18.03
C LEU A 233 3.92 4.75 -19.31
N TYR A 234 4.45 5.96 -19.20
CA TYR A 234 5.19 6.60 -20.28
C TYR A 234 6.51 5.87 -20.51
N LYS A 235 6.66 5.25 -21.68
CA LYS A 235 7.88 4.57 -22.13
C LYS A 235 8.88 5.64 -22.60
N HIS A 236 10.06 5.65 -21.99
CA HIS A 236 11.20 6.49 -22.40
C HIS A 236 11.99 5.84 -23.53
#